data_AF-A0A954YGA1-F1
#
_entry.id   AF-A0A954YGA1-F1
#
_cell.length_a   1.000
_cell.length_b   1.000
_cell.length_c   1.000
_cell.angle_alpha   90.00
_cell.angle_beta   90.00
_cell.angle_gamma   90.00
#
_symmetry.space_group_name_H-M   'P 1'
#
loop_
_entity.id
_entity.type
_entity.pdbx_description
1 polymer ?
#
loop_
_entity_poly.entity_id
_entity_poly.type
_entity_poly.pdbx_seq_one_letter_code
_entity_poly.pdbx_strand_id
1 'polypeptide(L)' 'MPADSRPTARLEPGLPAWITPELIAETIRVWQPYYAAPLSAVDAVEILVNTAILLDSIGDRTGGSDDCGGSQ' A
#
# COMPACT_ATOMS: atom_id res chain seq x y z
N MET A 1 18.58 26.34 -6.81
CA MET A 1 17.93 25.09 -6.37
C MET A 1 16.86 25.48 -5.37
N PRO A 2 15.55 25.30 -5.63
CA PRO A 2 14.56 25.47 -4.58
C PRO A 2 14.58 24.22 -3.70
N ALA A 3 14.59 24.42 -2.39
CA ALA A 3 14.52 23.36 -1.40
C ALA A 3 13.21 22.59 -1.54
N ASP A 4 13.30 21.26 -1.51
CA ASP A 4 12.19 20.34 -1.31
C ASP A 4 11.35 20.80 -0.11
N SER A 5 10.24 21.47 -0.40
CA SER A 5 9.17 21.70 0.56
C SER A 5 8.28 20.47 0.55
N ARG A 6 8.80 19.32 0.97
CA ARG A 6 7.94 18.18 1.30
C ARG A 6 7.26 18.53 2.62
N PRO A 7 5.92 18.65 2.66
CA PRO A 7 5.22 18.80 3.92
C PRO A 7 5.66 17.65 4.81
N THR A 8 6.23 17.95 5.99
CA THR A 8 6.45 16.95 7.02
C THR A 8 5.09 16.37 7.34
N ALA A 9 4.88 15.15 6.86
CA ALA A 9 3.58 14.54 6.83
C ALA A 9 3.01 14.39 8.24
N ARG A 10 2.08 15.28 8.56
CA ARG A 10 1.05 14.99 9.51
C ARG A 10 0.31 13.78 8.93
N LEU A 11 0.37 12.62 9.59
CA LEU A 11 -0.41 11.45 9.19
C LEU A 11 -1.87 11.92 9.12
N GLU A 12 -2.38 12.08 7.90
CA GLU A 12 -3.69 12.70 7.65
C GLU A 12 -4.78 11.88 8.38
N PRO A 13 -5.78 12.53 9.00
CA PRO A 13 -6.94 11.84 9.55
C PRO A 13 -7.74 11.23 8.39
N GLY A 14 -7.41 9.99 8.04
CA GLY A 14 -7.99 9.29 6.88
C GLY A 14 -7.30 7.99 6.50
N LEU A 15 -6.28 7.56 7.25
CA LEU A 15 -5.63 6.27 7.03
C LEU A 15 -6.62 5.12 7.27
N PRO A 16 -6.64 4.09 6.39
CA PRO A 16 -7.36 2.86 6.65
C PRO A 16 -6.95 2.24 7.99
N ALA A 17 -7.91 1.72 8.75
CA ALA A 17 -7.68 1.19 10.10
C ALA A 17 -6.69 0.00 10.17
N TRP A 18 -6.42 -0.65 9.04
CA TRP A 18 -5.45 -1.75 8.95
C TRP A 18 -3.99 -1.27 8.83
N ILE A 19 -3.75 0.03 8.55
CA ILE A 19 -2.41 0.59 8.50
C ILE A 19 -1.99 1.00 9.92
N THR A 20 -1.04 0.27 10.49
CA THR A 20 -0.49 0.56 11.82
C THR A 20 0.90 1.21 11.76
N PRO A 21 1.34 1.90 12.82
CA PRO A 21 2.69 2.47 12.89
C PRO A 21 3.80 1.42 12.71
N GLU A 22 3.61 0.21 13.24
CA GLU A 22 4.56 -0.90 13.12
C GLU A 22 4.66 -1.36 11.68
N LEU A 23 3.53 -1.45 10.97
CA LEU A 23 3.49 -1.80 9.56
C LEU A 23 4.17 -0.74 8.69
N ILE A 24 3.98 0.55 9.01
CA ILE A 24 4.69 1.65 8.35
C ILE A 24 6.21 1.51 8.55
N ALA A 25 6.66 1.31 9.79
CA ALA A 25 8.07 1.16 10.10
C ALA A 25 8.69 -0.04 9.38
N GLU A 26 7.98 -1.16 9.35
CA GLU A 26 8.41 -2.38 8.66
C GLU A 26 8.45 -2.19 7.14
N THR A 27 7.47 -1.48 6.57
CA THR A 27 7.45 -1.14 5.16
C THR A 27 8.67 -0.30 4.79
N ILE A 28 8.99 0.74 5.57
CA ILE A 28 10.22 1.53 5.35
C ILE A 28 11.44 0.62 5.43
N ARG A 29 11.57 -0.22 6.47
CA ARG A 29 12.72 -1.11 6.67
C ARG A 29 12.95 -2.04 5.47
N VAL A 30 11.88 -2.61 4.92
CA VAL A 30 11.95 -3.56 3.80
C VAL A 30 12.22 -2.85 2.48
N TRP A 31 11.60 -1.70 2.24
CA TRP A 31 11.64 -1.03 0.93
C TRP A 31 12.81 -0.06 0.79
N GLN A 32 13.32 0.51 1.88
CA GLN A 32 14.42 1.49 1.85
C GLN A 32 15.65 1.06 1.04
N PRO A 33 16.13 -0.20 1.08
CA PRO A 33 17.29 -0.62 0.31
C PRO A 33 17.13 -0.49 -1.21
N TYR A 34 15.89 -0.43 -1.71
CA TYR A 34 15.57 -0.33 -3.13
C TYR A 34 15.39 1.12 -3.61
N TYR A 35 15.41 2.09 -2.69
CA TYR A 35 15.23 3.51 -2.97
C TYR A 35 16.51 4.27 -2.65
N ALA A 36 16.97 5.08 -3.61
CA ALA A 36 18.13 5.93 -3.44
C ALA A 36 17.89 7.07 -2.43
N ALA A 37 16.63 7.52 -2.30
CA ALA A 37 16.22 8.53 -1.34
C ALA A 37 15.61 7.89 -0.08
N PRO A 38 15.77 8.51 1.11
CA PRO A 38 15.08 8.07 2.32
C PRO A 38 13.57 8.08 2.14
N LEU A 39 12.92 6.96 2.47
CA LEU A 39 11.46 6.82 2.49
C LEU A 39 10.91 7.46 3.77
N SER A 40 9.88 8.28 3.60
CA SER A 40 9.09 8.84 4.69
C SER A 40 7.93 7.93 5.09
N ALA A 41 7.29 8.24 6.21
CA ALA A 41 6.06 7.56 6.63
C ALA A 41 4.93 7.69 5.59
N VAL A 42 4.87 8.79 4.83
CA VAL A 42 3.88 8.94 3.75
C VAL A 42 4.20 8.05 2.58
N ASP A 43 5.47 7.98 2.16
CA ASP A 43 5.85 7.09 1.07
C ASP A 43 5.50 5.63 1.41
N ALA A 44 5.71 5.22 2.67
CA ALA A 44 5.32 3.89 3.14
C ALA A 44 3.80 3.65 3.12
N VAL A 45 3.00 4.64 3.53
CA VAL A 45 1.53 4.58 3.43
C VAL A 45 1.09 4.43 1.97
N GLU A 46 1.66 5.20 1.06
CA GLU A 46 1.33 5.13 -0.36
C GLU A 46 1.68 3.77 -0.96
N ILE A 47 2.84 3.21 -0.61
CA ILE A 47 3.23 1.84 -1.00
C ILE A 47 2.17 0.83 -0.52
N LEU A 48 1.76 0.91 0.74
CA LEU A 48 0.78 -0.01 1.32
C LEU A 48 -0.58 0.09 0.63
N VAL A 49 -1.11 1.29 0.43
CA VAL A 49 -2.39 1.53 -0.23
C VAL A 49 -2.36 1.04 -1.69
N ASN A 50 -1.31 1.39 -2.43
CA ASN A 50 -1.16 0.97 -3.83
C ASN A 50 -1.03 -0.55 -3.95
N THR A 51 -0.33 -1.20 -3.01
CA THR A 51 -0.21 -2.66 -2.97
C THR A 51 -1.56 -3.32 -2.70
N ALA A 52 -2.36 -2.78 -1.79
CA ALA A 52 -3.70 -3.30 -1.50
C ALA A 52 -4.62 -3.20 -2.73
N ILE A 53 -4.62 -2.07 -3.43
CA ILE A 53 -5.40 -1.87 -4.67
C ILE A 53 -4.94 -2.85 -5.76
N LEU A 54 -3.63 -3.05 -5.89
CA LEU A 54 -3.07 -3.98 -6.87
C LEU A 54 -3.49 -5.43 -6.58
N LEU A 55 -3.40 -5.84 -5.32
CA LEU A 55 -3.82 -7.18 -4.88
C LEU A 55 -5.31 -7.42 -5.15
N ASP A 56 -6.17 -6.43 -4.85
CA ASP A 56 -7.61 -6.48 -5.14
C ASP A 56 -7.88 -6.63 -6.64
N SER A 57 -7.21 -5.81 -7.46
CA SER A 57 -7.34 -5.83 -8.92
C SER A 57 -6.88 -7.14 -9.57
N ILE A 58 -5.94 -7.86 -8.94
CA ILE A 58 -5.46 -9.16 -9.42
C ILE A 58 -6.34 -10.29 -8.87
N GLY A 59 -6.82 -10.18 -7.63
CA GLY A 59 -7.67 -11.16 -6.97
C GLY A 59 -9.02 -11.35 -7.65
N ASP A 60 -9.58 -10.31 -8.25
CA ASP A 60 -10.84 -10.36 -9.02
C ASP A 60 -10.74 -11.32 -10.24
N ARG A 61 -9.53 -11.53 -10.78
CA ARG A 61 -9.31 -12.48 -11.90
C ARG A 61 -9.26 -13.95 -11.49
N THR A 62 -9.22 -14.24 -10.20
CA THR A 62 -9.26 -15.62 -9.68
C THR A 62 -10.66 -16.08 -9.28
N GLY A 63 -11.70 -15.24 -9.44
CA GLY A 63 -13.11 -15.60 -9.28
C GLY A 63 -13.76 -16.21 -10.53
N GLY A 64 -12.98 -16.86 -11.39
CA GLY A 64 -13.44 -17.42 -12.65
C GLY A 64 -13.82 -18.90 -12.56
N SER A 65 -15.13 -19.15 -12.42
CA SER A 65 -15.84 -20.36 -12.87
C SER A 65 -15.67 -21.67 -12.07
N ASP A 66 -16.34 -21.74 -10.91
CA ASP A 66 -17.11 -22.94 -10.56
C ASP A 66 -18.59 -22.74 -10.96
N ASP A 67 -18.83 -22.45 -12.25
CA ASP A 67 -20.13 -22.77 -12.86
C ASP A 67 -20.09 -24.26 -13.20
N CYS A 68 -20.49 -25.08 -12.24
CA CYS A 68 -20.87 -26.46 -12.50
C CYS A 68 -22.39 -26.55 -12.43
N GLY A 69 -23.03 -26.40 -13.60
CA GLY A 69 -24.42 -26.75 -13.80
C GLY A 69 -24.70 -28.19 -13.34
N GLY A 70 -25.82 -28.35 -12.64
CA GLY A 70 -26.32 -29.65 -12.21
C GLY A 70 -27.74 -29.50 -11.68
N SER A 71 -28.69 -29.43 -12.62
CA SER A 71 -30.12 -29.54 -12.37
C SER A 71 -30.46 -30.73 -11.46
N GLN A 72 -31.37 -30.52 -10.50
CA GLN A 72 -32.35 -31.51 -10.07
C GLN A 72 -33.71 -30.84 -10.01
#